data_AF-A0A957BXI9-F1
#
_entry.id   AF-A0A957BXI9-F1
#
_cell.length_a   1.000
_cell.length_b   1.000
_cell.length_c   1.000
_cell.angle_alpha   90.00
_cell.angle_beta   90.00
_cell.angle_gamma   90.00
#
_symmetry.space_group_name_H-M   'P 1'
#
loop_
_entity.id
_entity.type
_entity.pdbx_description
1 polymer ?
#
loop_
_entity_poly.entity_id
_entity_poly.type
_entity_poly.pdbx_seq_one_letter_code
_entity_poly.pdbx_strand_id
1 'polypeptide(L)' 'FNTPFSKANVGQDAASLGAVTLAAVGSGLWDDFNVVDRIIEHQAITQPDVTAAEQYQRLLATYEKTWAYLSLIADLMEQG' A
#
# COMPACT_ATOMS: atom_id res chain seq x y z
N PHE A 1 -6.48 -8.01 3.77
CA PHE A 1 -5.20 -8.58 4.25
C PHE A 1 -5.25 -8.70 5.76
N ASN A 2 -4.72 -9.81 6.29
CA ASN A 2 -4.65 -10.09 7.73
C ASN A 2 -3.18 -10.03 8.16
N THR A 3 -2.61 -8.82 8.13
CA THR A 3 -1.17 -8.59 8.30
C THR A 3 -0.97 -7.29 9.09
N PRO A 4 0.05 -7.19 9.95
CA PRO A 4 0.34 -5.95 10.66
C PRO A 4 0.54 -4.80 9.69
N PHE A 5 -0.07 -3.66 10.00
CA PHE A 5 0.11 -2.43 9.25
C PHE A 5 1.13 -1.55 9.97
N SER A 6 2.20 -1.13 9.29
CA SER A 6 3.15 -0.18 9.83
C SER A 6 3.00 1.16 9.13
N LYS A 7 2.72 2.21 9.91
CA LYS A 7 2.67 3.58 9.42
C LYS A 7 4.05 4.22 9.57
N ALA A 8 4.63 4.68 8.47
CA ALA A 8 5.82 5.52 8.48
C ALA A 8 5.46 7.00 8.71
N ASN A 9 6.40 7.77 9.24
CA ASN A 9 6.30 9.23 9.38
C ASN A 9 6.26 9.96 8.02
N VAL A 10 6.77 9.34 6.97
CA VAL A 10 6.72 9.82 5.59
C VAL A 10 5.39 9.38 4.97
N GLY A 11 4.32 10.10 5.31
CA GLY A 11 2.95 9.78 4.89
C GLY A 11 2.75 9.80 3.37
N GLN A 12 2.23 10.91 2.84
CA GLN A 12 1.94 11.03 1.40
C GLN A 12 3.15 11.49 0.57
N ASP A 13 4.21 11.97 1.23
CA ASP A 13 5.41 12.52 0.59
C ASP A 13 6.52 11.50 0.35
N ALA A 14 6.19 10.20 0.37
CA ALA A 14 7.17 9.13 0.13
C ALA A 14 7.86 9.27 -1.24
N ALA A 15 7.13 9.72 -2.25
CA ALA A 15 7.67 9.98 -3.59
C ALA A 15 8.71 11.13 -3.58
N SER A 16 8.39 12.24 -2.89
CA SER A 16 9.28 13.39 -2.76
C SER A 16 10.56 13.04 -1.99
N LEU A 17 10.44 12.26 -0.91
CA LEU A 17 11.59 11.76 -0.18
C LEU A 17 12.48 10.88 -1.05
N GLY A 18 11.89 10.02 -1.89
CA GLY A 18 12.63 9.20 -2.85
C GLY A 18 13.44 10.04 -3.83
N ALA A 19 12.84 11.11 -4.39
CA ALA A 19 13.52 12.02 -5.30
C ALA A 19 14.71 12.75 -4.63
N VAL A 20 14.53 13.25 -3.42
CA VAL A 20 15.60 13.91 -2.64
C VAL A 20 16.72 12.93 -2.33
N THR A 21 16.38 11.70 -1.95
CA THR A 21 17.36 10.65 -1.67
C THR A 21 18.24 10.35 -2.88
N LEU A 22 17.62 10.18 -4.06
CA LEU A 22 18.35 9.95 -5.31
C LEU A 22 19.26 11.13 -5.66
N ALA A 23 18.79 12.36 -5.49
CA ALA A 23 19.60 13.56 -5.73
C ALA A 23 20.77 13.69 -4.74
N ALA A 24 20.56 13.37 -3.47
CA ALA A 24 21.59 13.46 -2.43
C ALA A 24 22.70 12.41 -2.62
N VAL A 25 22.35 11.16 -2.91
CA VAL A 25 23.33 10.11 -3.20
C VAL A 25 24.02 10.37 -4.55
N GLY A 26 23.26 10.74 -5.58
CA GLY A 26 23.79 11.01 -6.91
C GLY A 26 24.69 12.25 -7.00
N SER A 27 24.53 13.22 -6.09
CA SER A 27 25.40 14.40 -5.99
C SER A 27 26.62 14.20 -5.07
N GLY A 28 26.72 13.06 -4.39
CA GLY A 28 27.75 12.79 -3.39
C GLY A 28 27.54 13.56 -2.07
N LEU A 29 26.35 14.12 -1.85
CA LEU A 29 25.99 14.74 -0.57
C LEU A 29 25.82 13.69 0.53
N TRP A 30 25.31 12.50 0.17
CA TRP A 30 25.24 11.32 1.02
C TRP A 30 26.08 10.20 0.44
N ASP A 31 26.82 9.49 1.30
CA ASP A 31 27.67 8.37 0.89
C ASP A 31 26.85 7.15 0.45
N ASP A 32 25.65 6.98 1.02
CA ASP A 32 24.76 5.85 0.76
C ASP A 32 23.29 6.15 1.13
N PHE A 33 22.43 5.14 0.99
CA PHE A 33 21.00 5.21 1.30
C PHE A 33 20.67 4.99 2.79
N ASN A 34 21.64 4.67 3.65
CA ASN A 34 21.40 4.40 5.08
C ASN A 34 20.89 5.64 5.83
N VAL A 35 21.08 6.83 5.25
CA VAL A 35 20.50 8.08 5.76
C VAL A 35 18.97 8.03 5.75
N VAL A 36 18.36 7.35 4.77
CA VAL A 36 16.92 7.20 4.65
C VAL A 36 16.35 6.39 5.82
N ASP A 37 17.03 5.32 6.24
CA ASP A 37 16.60 4.49 7.37
C ASP A 37 16.60 5.26 8.70
N ARG A 38 17.37 6.35 8.79
CA ARG A 38 17.35 7.25 9.95
C ARG A 38 16.24 8.29 9.88
N ILE A 39 15.80 8.64 8.68
CA ILE A 39 14.75 9.65 8.45
C ILE A 39 13.36 9.01 8.54
N ILE A 40 13.22 7.78 8.02
CA ILE A 40 11.96 7.03 8.06
C ILE A 40 11.81 6.39 9.43
N GLU A 41 10.85 6.88 10.20
CA GLU A 41 10.48 6.31 11.49
C GLU A 41 9.13 5.60 11.42
N HIS A 42 9.06 4.40 11.98
CA HIS A 42 7.80 3.67 12.14
C HIS A 42 7.01 4.27 13.31
N GLN A 43 5.97 5.07 12.99
CA GLN A 43 5.16 5.78 13.98
C GLN A 43 4.18 4.88 14.73
N ALA A 44 3.64 3.85 14.07
CA ALA A 44 2.70 2.92 14.69
C ALA A 44 2.68 1.57 13.98
N ILE A 45 2.59 0.50 14.75
CA ILE A 45 2.28 -0.85 14.26
C ILE A 45 0.86 -1.17 14.73
N THR A 46 -0.08 -1.27 13.79
CA THR A 46 -1.45 -1.68 14.06
C THR A 46 -1.60 -3.15 13.73
N GLN A 47 -1.96 -3.95 14.73
CA GLN A 47 -2.26 -5.37 14.54
C GLN A 47 -3.66 -5.53 13.92
N PRO A 48 -3.86 -6.51 13.03
CA PRO A 48 -5.19 -6.80 12.54
C PRO A 48 -6.08 -7.32 13.68
N ASP A 49 -7.33 -6.86 13.71
CA ASP A 49 -8.37 -7.47 14.53
C ASP A 49 -8.82 -8.78 13.88
N VAL A 50 -8.61 -9.89 14.58
CA VAL A 50 -8.94 -11.24 14.12
C VAL A 50 -10.42 -11.36 13.75
N THR A 51 -11.32 -10.75 14.53
CA THR A 51 -12.77 -10.83 14.31
C THR A 51 -13.16 -10.05 13.06
N ALA A 52 -12.61 -8.85 12.90
CA ALA A 52 -12.84 -8.05 11.70
C ALA A 52 -12.24 -8.74 10.45
N ALA A 53 -11.04 -9.33 10.57
CA ALA A 53 -10.38 -10.03 9.47
C ALA A 53 -11.24 -11.20 8.94
N GLU A 54 -11.84 -12.00 9.82
CA GLU A 54 -12.76 -13.08 9.45
C GLU A 54 -14.02 -12.55 8.74
N GLN A 55 -14.58 -11.44 9.21
CA GLN A 55 -15.73 -10.81 8.57
C GLN A 55 -15.38 -10.29 7.16
N TYR A 56 -14.23 -9.60 7.03
CA TYR A 56 -13.74 -9.11 5.76
C TYR A 56 -13.43 -10.23 4.76
N GLN A 57 -12.92 -11.39 5.22
CA GLN A 57 -12.72 -12.56 4.36
C GLN A 57 -14.03 -13.06 3.75
N ARG A 58 -15.12 -13.12 4.53
CA ARG A 58 -16.44 -13.50 4.01
C ARG A 58 -16.97 -12.47 3.02
N LEU A 59 -16.80 -11.18 3.33
CA LEU A 59 -17.21 -10.09 2.44
C LEU A 59 -16.44 -10.10 1.12
N LEU A 60 -15.13 -10.39 1.16
CA LEU A 60 -14.27 -10.45 -0.02
C LEU A 60 -14.78 -11.49 -1.03
N ALA A 61 -15.16 -12.68 -0.55
CA ALA A 61 -15.71 -13.72 -1.43
C ALA A 61 -17.01 -13.27 -2.14
N THR A 62 -17.86 -12.48 -1.47
CA THR A 62 -19.05 -11.89 -2.10
C THR A 62 -18.67 -10.81 -3.10
N TYR A 63 -17.72 -9.94 -2.74
CA TYR A 63 -17.22 -8.89 -3.62
C TYR A 63 -16.63 -9.45 -4.92
N GLU A 64 -15.80 -10.49 -4.84
CA GLU A 64 -15.21 -11.16 -6.01
C GLU A 64 -16.26 -11.71 -6.96
N LYS A 65 -17.32 -12.34 -6.42
CA LYS A 65 -18.44 -12.85 -7.24
C LYS A 65 -19.17 -11.71 -7.94
N THR A 66 -19.49 -10.64 -7.21
CA THR A 66 -20.17 -9.47 -7.77
C THR A 66 -19.31 -8.82 -8.86
N TRP A 67 -18.01 -8.70 -8.64
CA TRP A 67 -17.07 -8.18 -9.63
C TRP A 67 -17.04 -9.02 -10.91
N ALA A 68 -17.01 -10.35 -10.78
CA ALA A 68 -17.06 -11.25 -11.94
C ALA A 68 -18.34 -11.07 -12.76
N TYR A 69 -19.49 -10.92 -12.11
CA TYR A 69 -20.75 -10.65 -12.81
C TYR A 69 -20.76 -9.28 -13.49
N LEU A 70 -20.26 -8.24 -12.82
CA LEU A 70 -20.18 -6.90 -13.40
C LEU A 70 -19.27 -6.88 -14.63
N SER A 71 -18.12 -7.56 -14.57
CA SER A 71 -17.21 -7.70 -15.71
C SER A 71 -17.90 -8.39 -16.89
N LEU A 72 -18.59 -9.51 -16.64
CA LEU A 72 -19.33 -10.23 -17.68
C LEU A 72 -20.42 -9.34 -18.32
N ILE A 73 -21.15 -8.58 -17.50
CA ILE A 73 -22.18 -7.67 -18.01
C ILE A 73 -21.55 -6.56 -18.86
N ALA A 74 -20.41 -6.01 -18.43
CA ALA A 74 -19.67 -5.01 -19.21
C ALA A 74 -19.26 -5.56 -20.59
N ASP A 75 -18.67 -6.76 -20.62
CA ASP A 75 -18.25 -7.40 -21.87
C ASP A 75 -19.43 -7.62 -22.83
N LEU A 76 -20.60 -8.00 -22.30
CA LEU A 76 -21.81 -8.19 -23.10
C LEU A 76 -22.36 -6.86 -23.65
N MET A 77 -22.24 -5.77 -22.90
CA MET A 77 -22.68 -4.44 -23.35
C MET A 77 -21.79 -3.87 -24.44
N GLU A 78 -20.50 -4.22 -24.49
CA GLU A 78 -19.58 -3.79 -25.55
C GLU A 78 -19.77 -4.56 -26.87
N GLN A 79 -20.46 -5.71 -26.85
CA GLN A 79 -20.67 -6.58 -28.01
C GLN A 79 -22.03 -6.39 -28.70
N GLY A 80 -22.94 -5.61 -28.12
CA GLY A 80 -24.29 -5.34 -28.66
C GLY A 80 -24.39 -3.97 -29.34
#